data_AF-A8EZ53-F1
#
_entry.id   AF-A8EZ53-F1
#
_cell.length_a   1.000
_cell.length_b   1.000
_cell.length_c   1.000
_cell.angle_alpha   90.00
_cell.angle_beta   90.00
_cell.angle_gamma   90.00
#
_symmetry.space_group_name_H-M   'P 1'
#
loop_
_entity.id
_entity.type
_entity.pdbx_description
1 polymer ?
#
loop_
_entity_poly.entity_id
_entity_poly.type
_entity_poly.pdbx_seq_one_letter_code
_entity_poly.pdbx_strand_id
1 'polypeptide(L)'
;MNSITQLRNNSLTNSWLKLGVLSLGFASLYSIILVILHTPQLSSFFPNPHIFKSALMIYVNVSVLIWLLSITASIWSLSFPRKRESRKNILDSRFRGNDIVVLNPNIYPKLAFLSTILIAVSPIAGHNPVMHNYIPMLENIVFILGLSLFGVTLLLYAINILYFFDWTNLSSLVNFTILSTIIMFILSCVCFCWSYNSLQNIIQIIPIEIEFYYELLFWSGGYLLQFIYTQILIFILVILFKELIGRELKFQTFYLFLLYLNFIFGILIIFGHISYDIIDGAFKKFYTNHMQYLGGIAYILCLVGMGFEWLLSMSYRGLTMVSRHRASTTSSRELHNK
;
A
#
# COMPACT_ATOMS: atom_id res chain seq x y z
N MET A 1 -14.47 -22.65 -0.44
CA MET A 1 -13.60 -22.86 0.75
C MET A 1 -12.16 -23.01 0.27
N ASN A 2 -11.31 -21.97 0.34
CA ASN A 2 -9.90 -22.10 0.77
C ASN A 2 -8.98 -20.88 0.56
N SER A 3 -9.42 -19.74 0.02
CA SER A 3 -8.58 -18.52 0.02
C SER A 3 -8.23 -18.05 1.44
N ILE A 4 -9.18 -18.17 2.38
CA ILE A 4 -9.01 -17.73 3.78
C ILE A 4 -8.18 -18.73 4.61
N THR A 5 -8.35 -20.05 4.39
CA THR A 5 -7.51 -21.07 5.02
C THR A 5 -6.09 -21.11 4.42
N GLN A 6 -5.90 -20.60 3.20
CA GLN A 6 -4.59 -20.38 2.60
C GLN A 6 -3.80 -19.25 3.29
N LEU A 7 -4.46 -18.18 3.78
CA LEU A 7 -3.83 -17.09 4.55
C LEU A 7 -3.15 -17.58 5.84
N ARG A 8 -3.73 -18.60 6.50
CA ARG A 8 -3.32 -19.05 7.83
C ARG A 8 -1.91 -19.67 7.88
N ASN A 9 -1.28 -19.96 6.74
CA ASN A 9 -0.07 -20.78 6.67
C ASN A 9 1.08 -20.19 5.82
N ASN A 10 1.06 -18.89 5.54
CA ASN A 10 2.18 -18.23 4.88
C ASN A 10 3.01 -17.43 5.89
N SER A 11 4.17 -17.98 6.28
CA SER A 11 5.10 -17.32 7.21
C SER A 11 5.55 -15.95 6.71
N LEU A 12 5.58 -15.77 5.39
CA LEU A 12 5.97 -14.51 4.76
C LEU A 12 4.91 -13.43 4.93
N THR A 13 3.63 -13.75 4.65
CA THR A 13 2.50 -12.84 4.90
C THR A 13 2.49 -12.39 6.36
N ASN A 14 2.63 -13.33 7.29
CA ASN A 14 2.67 -13.04 8.72
C ASN A 14 3.85 -12.15 9.11
N SER A 15 5.01 -12.30 8.46
CA SER A 15 6.19 -11.46 8.74
C SER A 15 5.98 -10.01 8.32
N TRP A 16 5.41 -9.79 7.13
CA TRP A 16 5.04 -8.45 6.67
C TRP A 16 3.94 -7.79 7.51
N LEU A 17 2.90 -8.55 7.88
CA LEU A 17 1.86 -8.05 8.78
C LEU A 17 2.42 -7.68 10.16
N LYS A 18 3.30 -8.50 10.74
CA LYS A 18 4.00 -8.18 11.99
C LYS A 18 4.82 -6.89 11.87
N LEU A 19 5.54 -6.70 10.76
CA LEU A 19 6.28 -5.47 10.50
C LEU A 19 5.35 -4.24 10.47
N GLY A 20 4.22 -4.34 9.76
CA GLY A 20 3.22 -3.28 9.72
C GLY A 20 2.68 -2.91 11.11
N VAL A 21 2.35 -3.90 11.93
CA VAL A 21 1.89 -3.68 13.32
C VAL A 21 2.99 -3.08 14.20
N LEU A 22 4.23 -3.59 14.10
CA LEU A 22 5.38 -3.04 14.82
C LEU A 22 5.65 -1.59 14.44
N SER A 23 5.48 -1.24 13.16
CA SER A 23 5.61 0.13 12.66
C SER A 23 4.61 1.08 13.31
N LEU A 24 3.35 0.64 13.48
CA LEU A 24 2.35 1.39 14.24
C LEU A 24 2.72 1.52 15.72
N GLY A 25 3.36 0.51 16.31
CA GLY A 25 3.91 0.59 17.67
C GLY A 25 4.95 1.70 17.80
N PHE A 26 5.90 1.80 16.86
CA PHE A 26 6.84 2.92 16.79
C PHE A 26 6.13 4.26 16.58
N ALA A 27 5.10 4.30 15.71
CA ALA A 27 4.28 5.50 15.53
C ALA A 27 3.65 5.96 16.84
N SER A 28 3.09 5.04 17.64
CA SER A 28 2.48 5.37 18.93
C SER A 28 3.49 5.98 19.90
N LEU A 29 4.73 5.47 19.95
CA LEU A 29 5.79 6.06 20.78
C LEU A 29 6.09 7.51 20.36
N TYR A 30 6.22 7.76 19.06
CA TYR A 30 6.43 9.11 18.54
C TYR A 30 5.21 10.02 18.73
N SER A 31 3.99 9.50 18.67
CA SER A 31 2.77 10.26 18.95
C SER A 31 2.75 10.79 20.39
N ILE A 32 3.18 9.98 21.37
CA ILE A 32 3.32 10.43 22.77
C ILE A 32 4.30 11.61 22.86
N ILE A 33 5.45 11.50 22.18
CA ILE A 33 6.45 12.59 22.12
C ILE A 33 5.83 13.85 21.51
N LEU A 34 5.07 13.72 20.42
CA LEU A 34 4.40 14.85 19.77
C LEU A 34 3.39 15.54 20.70
N VAL A 35 2.58 14.78 21.43
CA VAL A 35 1.60 15.33 22.39
C VAL A 35 2.31 16.08 23.52
N ILE A 36 3.39 15.54 24.08
CA ILE A 36 4.20 16.20 25.12
C ILE A 36 4.75 17.53 24.59
N LEU A 37 5.36 17.52 23.40
CA LEU A 37 5.98 18.70 22.80
C LEU A 37 4.95 19.76 22.34
N HIS A 38 3.70 19.37 22.12
CA HIS A 38 2.61 20.29 21.80
C HIS A 38 1.99 20.94 23.04
N THR A 39 2.26 20.41 24.23
CA THR A 39 1.69 20.90 25.50
C THR A 39 2.61 21.97 26.12
N PRO A 40 2.20 23.25 26.21
CA PRO A 40 3.09 24.36 26.59
C PRO A 40 3.82 24.18 27.93
N GLN A 41 3.17 23.55 28.91
CA GLN A 41 3.76 23.29 30.22
C GLN A 41 4.88 22.26 30.14
N LEU A 42 4.72 21.24 29.30
CA LEU A 42 5.67 20.13 29.16
C LEU A 42 6.77 20.43 28.13
N SER A 43 6.46 21.19 27.09
CA SER A 43 7.44 21.60 26.08
C SER A 43 8.52 22.52 26.65
N SER A 44 8.23 23.22 27.75
CA SER A 44 9.23 24.01 28.50
C SER A 44 10.42 23.18 28.99
N PHE A 45 10.24 21.88 29.22
CA PHE A 45 11.32 20.95 29.57
C PHE A 45 12.20 20.53 28.37
N PHE A 46 11.76 20.82 27.14
CA PHE A 46 12.43 20.44 25.90
C PHE A 46 12.66 21.69 25.02
N PRO A 47 13.72 22.48 25.28
CA PRO A 47 13.93 23.76 24.61
C PRO A 47 14.34 23.67 23.13
N ASN A 48 14.60 22.47 22.60
CA ASN A 48 15.03 22.29 21.21
C ASN A 48 13.82 22.16 20.25
N PRO A 49 13.57 23.14 19.36
CA PRO A 49 12.43 23.13 18.44
C PRO A 49 12.56 22.07 17.33
N HIS A 50 13.77 21.54 17.09
CA HIS A 50 14.00 20.52 16.06
C HIS A 50 13.51 19.12 16.46
N ILE A 51 13.34 18.86 17.77
CA ILE A 51 12.86 17.56 18.27
C ILE A 51 11.43 17.32 17.79
N PHE A 52 10.56 18.34 17.86
CA PHE A 52 9.17 18.21 17.41
C PHE A 52 9.10 17.87 15.92
N LYS A 53 9.80 18.64 15.08
CA LYS A 53 9.80 18.43 13.63
C LYS A 53 10.39 17.05 13.28
N SER A 54 11.49 16.64 13.91
CA SER A 54 12.12 15.33 13.67
C SER A 54 11.20 14.18 14.09
N ALA A 55 10.57 14.28 15.27
CA ALA A 55 9.59 13.31 15.75
C ALA A 55 8.39 13.18 14.80
N LEU A 56 7.90 14.30 14.25
CA LEU A 56 6.81 14.30 13.29
C LEU A 56 7.20 13.58 11.99
N MET A 57 8.43 13.78 11.49
CA MET A 57 8.91 13.08 10.29
C MET A 57 8.93 11.58 10.48
N ILE A 58 9.48 11.12 11.61
CA ILE A 58 9.55 9.68 11.88
C ILE A 58 8.15 9.13 12.06
N TYR A 59 7.29 9.80 12.85
CA TYR A 59 5.90 9.42 13.04
C TYR A 59 5.19 9.18 11.71
N VAL A 60 5.26 10.12 10.77
CA VAL A 60 4.59 9.99 9.46
C VAL A 60 5.19 8.85 8.63
N ASN A 61 6.52 8.71 8.59
CA ASN A 61 7.16 7.61 7.87
C ASN A 61 6.76 6.23 8.41
N VAL A 62 6.73 6.04 9.73
CA VAL A 62 6.37 4.73 10.31
C VAL A 62 4.86 4.49 10.34
N SER A 63 4.04 5.52 10.53
CA SER A 63 2.57 5.39 10.57
C SER A 63 1.92 5.26 9.20
N VAL A 64 2.53 5.81 8.15
CA VAL A 64 1.97 5.80 6.78
C VAL A 64 2.83 4.95 5.86
N LEU A 65 4.06 5.37 5.57
CA LEU A 65 4.90 4.76 4.53
C LEU A 65 5.22 3.29 4.84
N ILE A 66 5.87 3.02 5.97
CA ILE A 66 6.27 1.65 6.35
C ILE A 66 5.05 0.78 6.60
N TRP A 67 4.03 1.29 7.29
CA TRP A 67 2.81 0.55 7.60
C TRP A 67 2.08 0.12 6.33
N LEU A 68 1.69 1.06 5.46
CA LEU A 68 0.90 0.77 4.27
C LEU A 68 1.68 -0.11 3.28
N LEU A 69 2.97 0.17 3.04
CA LEU A 69 3.77 -0.66 2.15
C LEU A 69 4.04 -2.05 2.72
N SER A 70 4.09 -2.23 4.04
CA SER A 70 4.14 -3.56 4.65
C SER A 70 2.84 -4.35 4.43
N ILE A 71 1.68 -3.69 4.51
CA ILE A 71 0.40 -4.31 4.16
C ILE A 71 0.37 -4.68 2.66
N THR A 72 0.80 -3.79 1.78
CA THR A 72 0.95 -4.06 0.34
C THR A 72 1.85 -5.28 0.07
N ALA A 73 3.03 -5.33 0.69
CA ALA A 73 3.96 -6.44 0.55
C ALA A 73 3.42 -7.76 1.12
N SER A 74 2.58 -7.69 2.16
CA SER A 74 1.85 -8.86 2.68
C SER A 74 0.88 -9.43 1.65
N ILE A 75 0.23 -8.58 0.85
CA ILE A 75 -0.68 -9.02 -0.21
C ILE A 75 0.10 -9.60 -1.38
N TRP A 76 1.25 -9.00 -1.75
CA TRP A 76 2.13 -9.58 -2.77
C TRP A 76 2.58 -11.00 -2.41
N SER A 77 2.81 -11.27 -1.13
CA SER A 77 3.27 -12.59 -0.67
C SER A 77 2.32 -13.75 -1.01
N LEU A 78 1.07 -13.46 -1.37
CA LEU A 78 0.07 -14.44 -1.79
C LEU A 78 0.39 -15.05 -3.17
N SER A 79 1.19 -14.38 -4.01
CA SER A 79 1.63 -14.88 -5.32
C SER A 79 2.83 -15.82 -5.25
N PHE A 80 3.49 -15.98 -4.10
CA PHE A 80 4.63 -16.91 -4.02
C PHE A 80 4.19 -18.38 -4.15
N PRO A 81 4.79 -19.16 -5.06
CA PRO A 81 4.50 -20.58 -5.19
C PRO A 81 4.87 -21.32 -3.91
N ARG A 82 3.94 -22.10 -3.38
CA ARG A 82 4.18 -22.85 -2.14
C ARG A 82 5.12 -24.02 -2.42
N LYS A 83 6.01 -24.32 -1.46
CA LYS A 83 7.04 -25.40 -1.47
C LYS A 83 6.56 -26.79 -1.95
N ARG A 84 5.25 -27.05 -2.01
CA ARG A 84 4.61 -28.32 -2.43
C ARG A 84 4.34 -28.39 -3.94
N GLU A 85 4.19 -27.26 -4.63
CA GLU A 85 3.91 -27.16 -6.08
C GLU A 85 5.19 -27.08 -6.92
N SER A 86 6.23 -26.48 -6.33
CA SER A 86 7.59 -26.47 -6.88
C SER A 86 8.15 -27.88 -7.13
N ARG A 87 7.63 -28.92 -6.44
CA ARG A 87 8.03 -30.32 -6.66
C ARG A 87 7.35 -30.99 -7.87
N LYS A 88 6.22 -30.45 -8.35
CA LYS A 88 5.53 -30.93 -9.57
C LYS A 88 6.05 -30.25 -10.84
N ASN A 89 6.50 -28.99 -10.74
CA ASN A 89 7.03 -28.23 -11.88
C ASN A 89 8.52 -28.50 -12.17
N ILE A 90 9.17 -29.45 -11.48
CA ILE A 90 10.53 -29.90 -11.79
C ILE A 90 10.61 -30.54 -13.18
N LEU A 91 9.50 -31.05 -13.72
CA LEU A 91 9.47 -31.63 -15.07
C LEU A 91 9.37 -30.58 -16.19
N ASP A 92 9.11 -29.31 -15.86
CA ASP A 92 8.98 -28.22 -16.84
C ASP A 92 10.19 -27.24 -16.81
N SER A 93 11.27 -27.65 -16.12
CA SER A 93 12.46 -26.82 -15.88
C SER A 93 13.37 -26.64 -17.09
N ARG A 94 12.96 -27.04 -18.30
CA ARG A 94 13.81 -26.98 -19.50
C ARG A 94 13.85 -25.61 -20.19
N PHE A 95 13.04 -24.64 -19.78
CA PHE A 95 12.98 -23.31 -20.42
C PHE A 95 13.18 -22.08 -19.50
N ARG A 96 13.48 -22.26 -18.21
CA ARG A 96 13.75 -21.13 -17.29
C ARG A 96 15.25 -20.97 -17.06
N GLY A 97 15.89 -20.32 -18.02
CA GLY A 97 17.33 -20.04 -18.02
C GLY A 97 17.83 -19.27 -16.80
N ASN A 98 18.92 -19.82 -16.24
CA ASN A 98 20.08 -19.21 -15.58
C ASN A 98 19.88 -18.11 -14.52
N ASP A 99 20.08 -18.53 -13.26
CA ASP A 99 20.84 -17.85 -12.20
C ASP A 99 20.58 -16.36 -11.91
N ILE A 100 19.33 -15.89 -12.03
CA ILE A 100 18.94 -14.74 -11.21
C ILE A 100 18.89 -15.25 -9.77
N VAL A 101 19.70 -14.67 -8.89
CA VAL A 101 19.71 -14.97 -7.45
C VAL A 101 18.31 -14.71 -6.90
N VAL A 102 17.46 -15.73 -6.90
CA VAL A 102 16.19 -15.72 -6.19
C VAL A 102 16.55 -15.77 -4.71
N LEU A 103 16.75 -14.60 -4.14
CA LEU A 103 16.99 -14.45 -2.71
C LEU A 103 15.86 -15.14 -1.95
N ASN A 104 16.22 -15.84 -0.88
CA ASN A 104 15.27 -16.46 0.03
C ASN A 104 14.23 -15.40 0.43
N PRO A 105 12.93 -15.59 0.14
CA PRO A 105 11.93 -14.53 0.31
C PRO A 105 11.77 -14.08 1.76
N ASN A 106 12.24 -14.86 2.73
CA ASN A 106 12.25 -14.47 4.13
C ASN A 106 13.30 -13.38 4.47
N ILE A 107 14.22 -13.05 3.56
CA ILE A 107 15.20 -11.98 3.79
C ILE A 107 14.55 -10.59 3.71
N TYR A 108 13.55 -10.40 2.84
CA TYR A 108 12.97 -9.09 2.59
C TYR A 108 12.29 -8.48 3.83
N PRO A 109 11.43 -9.19 4.59
CA PRO A 109 10.87 -8.63 5.82
C PRO A 109 11.94 -8.30 6.87
N LYS A 110 13.07 -9.02 6.90
CA LYS A 110 14.16 -8.77 7.85
C LYS A 110 14.94 -7.50 7.50
N LEU A 111 15.25 -7.32 6.22
CA LEU A 111 15.88 -6.08 5.72
C LEU A 111 14.93 -4.89 5.92
N ALA A 112 13.64 -5.08 5.64
CA ALA A 112 12.62 -4.07 5.87
C ALA A 112 12.51 -3.69 7.37
N PHE A 113 12.58 -4.68 8.26
CA PHE A 113 12.63 -4.43 9.71
C PHE A 113 13.88 -3.66 10.13
N LEU A 114 15.05 -4.02 9.60
CA LEU A 114 16.29 -3.27 9.85
C LEU A 114 16.17 -1.81 9.39
N SER A 115 15.62 -1.57 8.19
CA SER A 115 15.37 -0.20 7.73
C SER A 115 14.39 0.55 8.62
N THR A 116 13.33 -0.09 9.12
CA THR A 116 12.40 0.54 10.06
C THR A 116 13.10 0.95 11.36
N ILE A 117 14.02 0.12 11.88
CA ILE A 117 14.84 0.50 13.04
C ILE A 117 15.71 1.70 12.70
N LEU A 118 16.43 1.68 11.58
CA LEU A 118 17.29 2.79 11.16
C LEU A 118 16.51 4.11 11.07
N ILE A 119 15.33 4.09 10.44
CA ILE A 119 14.43 5.24 10.38
C ILE A 119 13.99 5.65 11.80
N ALA A 120 13.58 4.71 12.64
CA ALA A 120 13.07 4.99 13.98
C ALA A 120 14.12 5.59 14.93
N VAL A 121 15.40 5.24 14.78
CA VAL A 121 16.50 5.76 15.63
C VAL A 121 17.22 6.96 15.02
N SER A 122 16.93 7.31 13.77
CA SER A 122 17.70 8.34 13.05
C SER A 122 17.70 9.73 13.70
N PRO A 123 16.69 10.19 14.46
CA PRO A 123 16.79 11.48 15.14
C PRO A 123 17.96 11.59 16.12
N ILE A 124 18.42 10.45 16.68
CA ILE A 124 19.57 10.42 17.59
C ILE A 124 20.86 10.83 16.87
N ALA A 125 20.95 10.61 15.55
CA ALA A 125 22.14 10.87 14.74
C ALA A 125 22.16 12.27 14.10
N GLY A 126 21.10 13.07 14.22
CA GLY A 126 21.03 14.41 13.64
C GLY A 126 19.60 14.93 13.46
N HIS A 127 19.43 16.25 13.55
CA HIS A 127 18.12 16.91 13.67
C HIS A 127 17.91 18.01 12.62
N ASN A 128 18.18 17.71 11.34
CA ASN A 128 17.89 18.60 10.22
C ASN A 128 16.59 18.15 9.51
N PRO A 129 15.40 18.48 10.06
CA PRO A 129 14.13 18.06 9.49
C PRO A 129 13.77 18.92 8.28
N VAL A 130 13.38 18.25 7.20
CA VAL A 130 12.89 18.90 5.98
C VAL A 130 11.46 18.40 5.71
N MET A 131 10.47 19.28 5.93
CA MET A 131 9.03 18.97 5.83
C MET A 131 8.62 18.78 4.36
N HIS A 132 7.99 17.65 4.04
CA HIS A 132 7.42 17.40 2.71
C HIS A 132 6.08 16.66 2.78
N ASN A 133 5.27 16.83 1.74
CA ASN A 133 3.90 16.33 1.68
C ASN A 133 3.77 14.82 1.38
N TYR A 134 4.85 14.15 0.98
CA TYR A 134 4.81 12.74 0.54
C TYR A 134 5.69 11.82 1.37
N ILE A 135 7.01 12.00 1.27
CA ILE A 135 7.98 11.29 2.09
C ILE A 135 8.75 12.35 2.87
N PRO A 136 8.41 12.56 4.15
CA PRO A 136 9.12 13.53 4.96
C PRO A 136 10.57 13.07 5.16
N MET A 137 11.53 14.00 5.01
CA MET A 137 12.96 13.68 5.06
C MET A 137 13.57 14.23 6.34
N LEU A 138 14.44 13.41 6.94
CA LEU A 138 15.38 13.86 7.94
C LEU A 138 16.77 13.82 7.29
N GLU A 139 17.43 14.96 7.20
CA GLU A 139 18.74 15.09 6.56
C GLU A 139 19.83 14.55 7.51
N ASN A 140 19.90 13.22 7.59
CA ASN A 140 21.03 12.52 8.17
C ASN A 140 21.23 11.18 7.46
N ILE A 141 22.47 10.69 7.50
CA ILE A 141 22.84 9.47 6.76
C ILE A 141 22.07 8.24 7.24
N VAL A 142 21.75 8.15 8.54
CA VAL A 142 21.03 7.00 9.12
C VAL A 142 19.62 6.90 8.56
N PHE A 143 18.91 8.03 8.46
CA PHE A 143 17.58 8.11 7.88
C PHE A 143 17.61 7.78 6.39
N ILE A 144 18.55 8.38 5.64
CA ILE A 144 18.68 8.15 4.20
C ILE A 144 18.97 6.66 3.93
N LEU A 145 19.93 6.06 4.64
CA LEU A 145 20.25 4.63 4.51
C LEU A 145 19.04 3.76 4.88
N GLY A 146 18.31 4.09 5.93
CA GLY A 146 17.09 3.39 6.31
C GLY A 146 16.03 3.45 5.21
N LEU A 147 15.72 4.65 4.71
CA LEU A 147 14.72 4.85 3.67
C LEU A 147 15.12 4.18 2.34
N SER A 148 16.38 4.33 1.93
CA SER A 148 16.92 3.66 0.73
C SER A 148 16.89 2.15 0.86
N LEU A 149 17.31 1.60 2.01
CA LEU A 149 17.27 0.16 2.27
C LEU A 149 15.83 -0.37 2.19
N PHE A 150 14.85 0.34 2.76
CA PHE A 150 13.44 -0.06 2.68
C PHE A 150 12.93 -0.06 1.23
N GLY A 151 13.17 1.04 0.50
CA GLY A 151 12.76 1.18 -0.90
C GLY A 151 13.36 0.12 -1.81
N VAL A 152 14.68 -0.11 -1.72
CA VAL A 152 15.38 -1.14 -2.50
C VAL A 152 14.90 -2.54 -2.12
N THR A 153 14.69 -2.81 -0.83
CA THR A 153 14.16 -4.10 -0.37
C THR A 153 12.80 -4.39 -0.97
N LEU A 154 11.88 -3.41 -0.97
CA LEU A 154 10.56 -3.55 -1.59
C LEU A 154 10.63 -3.67 -3.11
N LEU A 155 11.52 -2.93 -3.77
CA LEU A 155 11.68 -3.01 -5.22
C LEU A 155 12.16 -4.40 -5.65
N LEU A 156 13.19 -4.92 -4.99
CA LEU A 156 13.69 -6.28 -5.22
C LEU A 156 12.65 -7.34 -4.89
N TYR A 157 11.86 -7.12 -3.84
CA TYR A 157 10.76 -8.00 -3.47
C TYR A 157 9.65 -8.01 -4.55
N ALA A 158 9.27 -6.83 -5.06
CA ALA A 158 8.28 -6.68 -6.12
C ALA A 158 8.72 -7.38 -7.43
N ILE A 159 9.99 -7.21 -7.83
CA ILE A 159 10.58 -7.88 -8.99
C ILE A 159 10.56 -9.41 -8.81
N ASN A 160 10.91 -9.90 -7.61
CA ASN A 160 10.88 -11.33 -7.30
C ASN A 160 9.46 -11.90 -7.38
N ILE A 161 8.45 -11.15 -6.91
CA ILE A 161 7.04 -11.55 -7.06
C ILE A 161 6.63 -11.62 -8.54
N LEU A 162 6.97 -10.62 -9.36
CA LEU A 162 6.65 -10.64 -10.79
C LEU A 162 7.22 -11.86 -11.50
N TYR A 163 8.42 -12.30 -11.13
CA TYR A 163 9.05 -13.49 -11.72
C TYR A 163 8.21 -14.75 -11.51
N PHE A 164 7.54 -14.88 -10.37
CA PHE A 164 6.67 -16.02 -10.05
C PHE A 164 5.17 -15.76 -10.25
N PHE A 165 4.82 -14.58 -10.76
CA PHE A 165 3.43 -14.17 -10.88
C PHE A 165 2.68 -15.02 -11.91
N ASP A 166 1.43 -15.37 -11.59
CA ASP A 166 0.55 -16.13 -12.48
C ASP A 166 -0.21 -15.17 -13.41
N TRP A 167 0.24 -15.12 -14.67
CA TRP A 167 -0.33 -14.27 -15.72
C TRP A 167 -1.65 -14.76 -16.30
N THR A 168 -2.09 -15.97 -15.96
CA THR A 168 -3.24 -16.61 -16.61
C THR A 168 -4.59 -16.10 -16.09
N ASN A 169 -4.65 -15.56 -14.86
CA ASN A 169 -5.89 -15.22 -14.18
C ASN A 169 -5.91 -13.76 -13.69
N LEU A 170 -5.92 -12.82 -14.63
CA LEU A 170 -6.06 -11.37 -14.34
C LEU A 170 -7.48 -10.94 -13.99
N SER A 171 -8.49 -11.80 -14.17
CA SER A 171 -9.87 -11.55 -13.73
C SER A 171 -10.06 -11.78 -12.22
N SER A 172 -9.03 -12.30 -11.53
CA SER A 172 -9.01 -12.40 -10.07
C SER A 172 -8.71 -11.04 -9.43
N LEU A 173 -9.56 -10.63 -8.48
CA LEU A 173 -9.34 -9.44 -7.64
C LEU A 173 -7.95 -9.44 -6.99
N VAL A 174 -7.50 -10.62 -6.53
CA VAL A 174 -6.20 -10.77 -5.84
C VAL A 174 -5.05 -10.56 -6.81
N ASN A 175 -5.04 -11.30 -7.93
CA ASN A 175 -3.95 -11.24 -8.90
C ASN A 175 -3.83 -9.85 -9.51
N PHE A 176 -4.96 -9.25 -9.89
CA PHE A 176 -4.95 -7.91 -10.45
C PHE A 176 -4.47 -6.87 -9.43
N THR A 177 -4.87 -6.96 -8.16
CA THR A 177 -4.37 -6.07 -7.10
C THR A 177 -2.85 -6.20 -6.94
N ILE A 178 -2.32 -7.42 -6.90
CA ILE A 178 -0.87 -7.65 -6.76
C ILE A 178 -0.13 -7.07 -7.96
N LEU A 179 -0.54 -7.39 -9.19
CA LEU A 179 0.12 -6.90 -10.40
C LEU A 179 0.07 -5.37 -10.49
N SER A 180 -1.12 -4.78 -10.35
CA SER A 180 -1.31 -3.33 -10.46
C SER A 180 -0.49 -2.55 -9.44
N THR A 181 -0.45 -3.00 -8.17
CA THR A 181 0.34 -2.33 -7.13
C THR A 181 1.84 -2.50 -7.30
N ILE A 182 2.31 -3.64 -7.83
CA ILE A 182 3.73 -3.79 -8.18
C ILE A 182 4.11 -2.86 -9.32
N ILE A 183 3.31 -2.82 -10.40
CA ILE A 183 3.59 -1.93 -11.54
C ILE A 183 3.61 -0.47 -11.08
N MET A 184 2.63 -0.03 -10.28
CA MET A 184 2.61 1.31 -9.73
C MET A 184 3.81 1.58 -8.79
N PHE A 185 4.25 0.60 -8.00
CA PHE A 185 5.42 0.78 -7.13
C PHE A 185 6.72 0.92 -7.94
N ILE A 186 6.94 0.06 -8.94
CA ILE A 186 8.09 0.16 -9.85
C ILE A 186 8.07 1.51 -10.56
N LEU A 187 6.90 1.93 -11.04
CA LEU A 187 6.74 3.21 -11.71
C LEU A 187 6.97 4.40 -10.76
N SER A 188 6.63 4.27 -9.48
CA SER A 188 6.93 5.28 -8.46
C SER A 188 8.45 5.44 -8.30
N CYS A 189 9.20 4.32 -8.26
CA CYS A 189 10.66 4.34 -8.27
C CYS A 189 11.22 4.99 -9.55
N VAL A 190 10.65 4.69 -10.72
CA VAL A 190 11.03 5.34 -11.99
C VAL A 190 10.78 6.85 -11.92
N CYS A 191 9.65 7.30 -11.38
CA CYS A 191 9.36 8.71 -11.20
C CYS A 191 10.35 9.39 -10.24
N PHE A 192 10.76 8.74 -9.14
CA PHE A 192 11.80 9.29 -8.26
C PHE A 192 13.15 9.41 -8.96
N CYS A 193 13.55 8.40 -9.74
CA CYS A 193 14.78 8.45 -10.54
C CYS A 193 14.72 9.53 -11.62
N TRP A 194 13.56 9.72 -12.27
CA TRP A 194 13.36 10.78 -13.26
C TRP A 194 13.47 12.15 -12.61
N SER A 195 12.74 12.40 -11.51
CA SER A 195 12.84 13.65 -10.75
C SER A 195 14.27 13.92 -10.29
N TYR A 196 14.99 12.90 -9.81
CA TYR A 196 16.39 13.02 -9.41
C TYR A 196 17.27 13.48 -10.57
N ASN A 197 17.20 12.80 -11.72
CA ASN A 197 18.01 13.15 -12.89
C ASN A 197 17.70 14.57 -13.40
N SER A 198 16.42 14.96 -13.43
CA SER A 198 16.02 16.32 -13.80
C SER A 198 16.61 17.34 -12.82
N LEU A 199 16.50 17.11 -11.50
CA LEU A 199 17.04 18.02 -10.50
C LEU A 199 18.57 18.12 -10.53
N GLN A 200 19.29 17.03 -10.81
CA GLN A 200 20.76 17.06 -10.94
C GLN A 200 21.22 18.01 -12.06
N ASN A 201 20.50 18.05 -13.18
CA ASN A 201 20.80 18.99 -14.27
C ASN A 201 20.54 20.44 -13.86
N ILE A 202 19.56 20.68 -13.00
CA ILE A 202 19.12 22.03 -12.62
C ILE A 202 20.02 22.63 -11.54
N ILE A 203 20.43 21.84 -10.55
CA ILE A 203 21.29 22.30 -9.45
C ILE A 203 22.63 22.84 -9.96
N GLN A 204 23.09 22.35 -11.12
CA GLN A 204 24.29 22.86 -11.78
C GLN A 204 24.13 24.29 -12.32
N ILE A 205 22.89 24.74 -12.54
CA ILE A 205 22.55 26.03 -13.13
C ILE A 205 22.09 27.02 -12.04
N ILE A 206 21.23 26.56 -11.12
CA ILE A 206 20.57 27.40 -10.12
C ILE A 206 20.68 26.70 -8.74
N PRO A 207 21.10 27.41 -7.67
CA PRO A 207 21.06 26.85 -6.33
C PRO A 207 19.62 26.62 -5.89
N ILE A 208 19.32 25.41 -5.42
CA ILE A 208 17.98 25.02 -4.94
C ILE A 208 18.03 24.82 -3.43
N GLU A 209 17.08 25.40 -2.70
CA GLU A 209 16.88 25.14 -1.27
C GLU A 209 16.52 23.66 -1.02
N ILE A 210 17.03 23.08 0.07
CA ILE A 210 16.91 21.64 0.32
C ILE A 210 15.46 21.18 0.50
N GLU A 211 14.59 22.04 1.04
CA GLU A 211 13.15 21.86 1.13
C GLU A 211 12.52 21.74 -0.26
N PHE A 212 12.88 22.64 -1.18
CA PHE A 212 12.31 22.58 -2.53
C PHE A 212 12.84 21.38 -3.32
N TYR A 213 14.12 21.02 -3.10
CA TYR A 213 14.73 19.86 -3.73
C TYR A 213 13.97 18.57 -3.41
N TYR A 214 13.77 18.27 -2.14
CA TYR A 214 13.08 17.06 -1.72
C TYR A 214 11.58 17.09 -2.01
N GLU A 215 10.95 18.28 -1.99
CA GLU A 215 9.57 18.45 -2.43
C GLU A 215 9.40 17.96 -3.86
N LEU A 216 10.21 18.48 -4.79
CA LEU A 216 10.17 18.11 -6.21
C LEU A 216 10.61 16.66 -6.45
N LEU A 217 11.64 16.19 -5.72
CA LEU A 217 12.14 14.81 -5.85
C LEU A 217 11.04 13.79 -5.58
N PHE A 218 10.29 13.99 -4.48
CA PHE A 218 9.29 13.03 -4.04
C PHE A 218 7.87 13.30 -4.54
N TRP A 219 7.62 14.46 -5.19
CA TRP A 219 6.28 14.83 -5.66
C TRP A 219 5.65 13.74 -6.53
N SER A 220 6.14 13.55 -7.76
CA SER A 220 5.51 12.65 -8.73
C SER A 220 5.39 11.20 -8.25
N GLY A 221 6.47 10.62 -7.70
CA GLY A 221 6.43 9.24 -7.23
C GLY A 221 5.58 9.08 -5.98
N GLY A 222 5.52 10.10 -5.11
CA GLY A 222 4.68 10.15 -3.93
C GLY A 222 3.18 10.17 -4.27
N TYR A 223 2.78 10.89 -5.32
CA TYR A 223 1.40 10.82 -5.83
C TYR A 223 1.02 9.39 -6.22
N LEU A 224 1.93 8.65 -6.85
CA LEU A 224 1.67 7.27 -7.23
C LEU A 224 1.54 6.33 -6.02
N LEU A 225 2.33 6.56 -4.97
CA LEU A 225 2.20 5.80 -3.72
C LEU A 225 0.79 5.94 -3.12
N GLN A 226 0.17 7.11 -3.22
CA GLN A 226 -1.22 7.30 -2.76
C GLN A 226 -2.22 6.44 -3.55
N PHE A 227 -2.04 6.31 -4.87
CA PHE A 227 -2.87 5.40 -5.67
C PHE A 227 -2.68 3.93 -5.28
N ILE A 228 -1.45 3.52 -4.90
CA ILE A 228 -1.19 2.18 -4.35
C ILE A 228 -1.97 1.99 -3.04
N TYR A 229 -1.95 2.98 -2.14
CA TYR A 229 -2.68 2.90 -0.88
C TYR A 229 -4.19 2.80 -1.10
N THR A 230 -4.74 3.59 -2.02
CA THR A 230 -6.15 3.49 -2.42
C THR A 230 -6.48 2.13 -3.03
N GLN A 231 -5.60 1.58 -3.88
CA GLN A 231 -5.78 0.26 -4.49
C GLN A 231 -5.88 -0.84 -3.44
N ILE A 232 -4.97 -0.84 -2.46
CA ILE A 232 -4.98 -1.80 -1.36
C ILE A 232 -6.18 -1.59 -0.44
N LEU A 233 -6.57 -0.35 -0.16
CA LEU A 233 -7.76 -0.04 0.64
C LEU A 233 -9.03 -0.59 0.00
N ILE A 234 -9.25 -0.33 -1.29
CA ILE A 234 -10.40 -0.87 -2.05
C ILE A 234 -10.39 -2.39 -1.97
N PHE A 235 -9.26 -3.03 -2.25
CA PHE A 235 -9.14 -4.49 -2.22
C PHE A 235 -9.47 -5.07 -0.82
N ILE A 236 -8.89 -4.52 0.24
CA ILE A 236 -9.13 -4.98 1.61
C ILE A 236 -10.59 -4.79 2.00
N LEU A 237 -11.20 -3.64 1.68
CA LEU A 237 -12.63 -3.42 1.97
C LEU A 237 -13.52 -4.41 1.24
N VAL A 238 -13.23 -4.73 -0.02
CA VAL A 238 -13.98 -5.74 -0.80
C VAL A 238 -13.85 -7.13 -0.17
N ILE A 239 -12.65 -7.51 0.28
CA ILE A 239 -12.41 -8.78 0.98
C ILE A 239 -13.20 -8.82 2.31
N LEU A 240 -13.10 -7.77 3.14
CA LEU A 240 -13.80 -7.68 4.42
C LEU A 240 -15.32 -7.69 4.23
N PHE A 241 -15.81 -7.00 3.21
CA PHE A 241 -17.23 -6.96 2.88
C PHE A 241 -17.76 -8.32 2.44
N LYS A 242 -16.97 -9.06 1.64
CA LYS A 242 -17.29 -10.45 1.27
C LYS A 242 -17.42 -11.34 2.51
N GLU A 243 -16.49 -11.25 3.46
CA GLU A 243 -16.55 -11.99 4.72
C GLU A 243 -17.79 -11.62 5.55
N LEU A 244 -18.11 -10.33 5.62
CA LEU A 244 -19.25 -9.82 6.38
C LEU A 244 -20.60 -10.30 5.84
N ILE A 245 -20.75 -10.35 4.50
CA ILE A 245 -21.98 -10.90 3.89
C ILE A 245 -22.04 -12.43 4.07
N GLY A 246 -20.88 -13.10 4.06
CA GLY A 246 -20.76 -14.56 4.21
C GLY A 246 -21.14 -15.34 2.95
N ARG A 247 -21.10 -14.69 1.77
CA ARG A 247 -21.39 -15.30 0.46
C ARG A 247 -20.59 -14.61 -0.64
N GLU A 248 -20.62 -15.16 -1.85
CA GLU A 248 -20.00 -14.53 -3.02
C GLU A 248 -20.67 -13.18 -3.36
N LEU A 249 -19.85 -12.21 -3.75
CA LEU A 249 -20.31 -10.86 -4.11
C LEU A 249 -20.97 -10.91 -5.49
N LYS A 250 -22.20 -10.39 -5.58
CA LYS A 250 -22.93 -10.25 -6.84
C LYS A 250 -22.22 -9.28 -7.79
N PHE A 251 -21.59 -8.24 -7.25
CA PHE A 251 -20.92 -7.20 -8.03
C PHE A 251 -19.41 -7.37 -8.11
N GLN A 252 -18.91 -8.60 -8.07
CA GLN A 252 -17.46 -8.87 -8.16
C GLN A 252 -16.79 -8.21 -9.38
N THR A 253 -17.42 -8.27 -10.57
CA THR A 253 -16.91 -7.63 -11.79
C THR A 253 -16.82 -6.11 -11.66
N PHE A 254 -17.76 -5.48 -10.95
CA PHE A 254 -17.74 -4.04 -10.70
C PHE A 254 -16.58 -3.66 -9.78
N TYR A 255 -16.34 -4.39 -8.69
CA TYR A 255 -15.19 -4.12 -7.83
C TYR A 255 -13.85 -4.34 -8.54
N LEU A 256 -13.77 -5.35 -9.41
CA LEU A 256 -12.60 -5.53 -10.27
C LEU A 256 -12.42 -4.36 -11.22
N PHE A 257 -13.49 -3.89 -11.87
CA PHE A 257 -13.46 -2.68 -12.70
C PHE A 257 -12.93 -1.47 -11.93
N LEU A 258 -13.33 -1.27 -10.67
CA LEU A 258 -12.83 -0.15 -9.87
C LEU A 258 -11.32 -0.25 -9.58
N LEU A 259 -10.79 -1.45 -9.39
CA LEU A 259 -9.35 -1.66 -9.29
C LEU A 259 -8.65 -1.29 -10.61
N TYR A 260 -9.20 -1.69 -11.76
CA TYR A 260 -8.68 -1.28 -13.07
C TYR A 260 -8.72 0.24 -13.24
N LEU A 261 -9.84 0.86 -12.87
CA LEU A 261 -10.02 2.31 -12.98
C LEU A 261 -8.96 3.06 -12.17
N ASN A 262 -8.77 2.70 -10.89
CA ASN A 262 -7.77 3.32 -10.04
C ASN A 262 -6.34 3.07 -10.53
N PHE A 263 -6.05 1.88 -11.07
CA PHE A 263 -4.75 1.60 -11.69
C PHE A 263 -4.50 2.48 -12.92
N ILE A 264 -5.49 2.62 -13.82
CA ILE A 264 -5.39 3.48 -14.99
C ILE A 264 -5.16 4.93 -14.57
N PHE A 265 -5.92 5.44 -13.60
CA PHE A 265 -5.68 6.79 -13.05
C PHE A 265 -4.28 6.92 -12.45
N GLY A 266 -3.80 5.91 -11.73
CA GLY A 266 -2.44 5.88 -11.21
C GLY A 266 -1.38 6.03 -12.31
N ILE A 267 -1.47 5.30 -13.43
CA ILE A 267 -0.43 5.36 -14.48
C ILE A 267 -0.46 6.67 -15.29
N LEU A 268 -1.57 7.42 -15.31
CA LEU A 268 -1.66 8.71 -16.01
C LEU A 268 -0.69 9.76 -15.43
N ILE A 269 -0.17 9.56 -14.23
CA ILE A 269 0.78 10.50 -13.60
C ILE A 269 2.08 10.67 -14.40
N ILE A 270 2.42 9.71 -15.28
CA ILE A 270 3.63 9.76 -16.12
C ILE A 270 3.59 10.97 -17.05
N PHE A 271 2.39 11.35 -17.51
CA PHE A 271 2.24 12.51 -18.39
C PHE A 271 2.76 13.80 -17.76
N GLY A 272 2.79 13.92 -16.42
CA GLY A 272 3.37 15.08 -15.75
C GLY A 272 4.84 15.29 -16.09
N HIS A 273 5.64 14.21 -16.11
CA HIS A 273 7.07 14.24 -16.47
C HIS A 273 7.31 14.42 -17.98
N ILE A 274 6.37 13.99 -18.81
CA ILE A 274 6.47 14.13 -20.27
C ILE A 274 6.10 15.55 -20.70
N SER A 275 5.12 16.17 -20.03
CA SER A 275 4.50 17.42 -20.48
C SER A 275 5.03 18.68 -19.79
N TYR A 276 5.64 18.57 -18.61
CA TYR A 276 6.06 19.72 -17.83
C TYR A 276 7.50 19.59 -17.35
N ASP A 277 8.21 20.72 -17.30
CA ASP A 277 9.50 20.83 -16.62
C ASP A 277 9.28 20.81 -15.11
N ILE A 278 10.15 20.12 -14.37
CA ILE A 278 10.05 19.95 -12.91
C ILE A 278 10.14 21.27 -12.14
N ILE A 279 10.75 22.32 -12.71
CA ILE A 279 10.83 23.65 -12.09
C ILE A 279 9.51 24.43 -12.24
N ASP A 280 8.75 24.15 -13.29
CA ASP A 280 7.53 24.90 -13.59
C ASP A 280 6.47 24.63 -12.50
N GLY A 281 5.81 25.69 -12.02
CA GLY A 281 4.65 25.55 -11.15
C GLY A 281 3.53 24.70 -11.77
N ALA A 282 3.47 24.63 -13.11
CA ALA A 282 2.57 23.75 -13.84
C ALA A 282 2.80 22.27 -13.54
N PHE A 283 4.05 21.83 -13.28
CA PHE A 283 4.37 20.46 -12.90
C PHE A 283 3.64 20.07 -11.62
N LYS A 284 3.84 20.84 -10.53
CA LYS A 284 3.15 20.56 -9.26
C LYS A 284 1.63 20.66 -9.40
N LYS A 285 1.15 21.67 -10.12
CA LYS A 285 -0.29 21.88 -10.36
C LYS A 285 -0.93 20.70 -11.10
N PHE A 286 -0.25 20.11 -12.07
CA PHE A 286 -0.72 18.93 -12.78
C PHE A 286 -1.01 17.78 -11.81
N TYR A 287 -0.03 17.42 -10.97
CA TYR A 287 -0.22 16.34 -10.00
C TYR A 287 -1.32 16.67 -8.98
N THR A 288 -1.34 17.91 -8.45
CA THR A 288 -2.39 18.36 -7.52
C THR A 288 -3.78 18.20 -8.11
N ASN A 289 -4.00 18.71 -9.32
CA ASN A 289 -5.27 18.57 -10.02
C ASN A 289 -5.61 17.10 -10.28
N HIS A 290 -4.62 16.31 -10.73
CA HIS A 290 -4.79 14.89 -10.99
C HIS A 290 -5.30 14.15 -9.74
N MET A 291 -4.71 14.38 -8.56
CA MET A 291 -5.19 13.76 -7.32
C MET A 291 -6.55 14.29 -6.88
N GLN A 292 -6.77 15.60 -6.97
CA GLN A 292 -8.03 16.23 -6.59
C GLN A 292 -9.20 15.64 -7.37
N TYR A 293 -9.04 15.41 -8.67
CA TYR A 293 -10.10 14.91 -9.52
C TYR A 293 -10.18 13.39 -9.55
N LEU A 294 -9.06 12.66 -9.56
CA LEU A 294 -9.08 11.22 -9.84
C LEU A 294 -8.83 10.35 -8.60
N GLY A 295 -8.12 10.85 -7.59
CA GLY A 295 -7.62 10.04 -6.47
C GLY A 295 -8.71 9.38 -5.61
N GLY A 296 -9.88 10.00 -5.51
CA GLY A 296 -11.00 9.50 -4.69
C GLY A 296 -12.09 8.74 -5.45
N ILE A 297 -12.15 8.83 -6.78
CA ILE A 297 -13.31 8.36 -7.57
C ILE A 297 -13.57 6.87 -7.35
N ALA A 298 -12.56 6.02 -7.57
CA ALA A 298 -12.72 4.58 -7.49
C ALA A 298 -13.12 4.12 -6.08
N TYR A 299 -12.56 4.75 -5.04
CA TYR A 299 -12.88 4.46 -3.65
C TYR A 299 -14.31 4.83 -3.29
N ILE A 300 -14.76 6.02 -3.67
CA ILE A 300 -16.14 6.48 -3.40
C ILE A 300 -17.15 5.56 -4.10
N LEU A 301 -16.89 5.22 -5.37
CA LEU A 301 -17.74 4.27 -6.11
C LEU A 301 -17.76 2.88 -5.47
N CYS A 302 -16.65 2.44 -4.88
CA CYS A 302 -16.57 1.18 -4.14
C CYS A 302 -17.53 1.18 -2.94
N LEU A 303 -17.51 2.24 -2.12
CA LEU A 303 -18.41 2.37 -0.97
C LEU A 303 -19.88 2.42 -1.37
N VAL A 304 -20.21 3.16 -2.45
CA VAL A 304 -21.59 3.23 -2.97
C VAL A 304 -22.05 1.85 -3.46
N GLY A 305 -21.19 1.13 -4.19
CA GLY A 305 -21.47 -0.23 -4.65
C GLY A 305 -21.72 -1.20 -3.49
N MET A 306 -20.89 -1.13 -2.44
CA MET A 306 -21.07 -1.91 -1.22
C MET A 306 -22.39 -1.59 -0.51
N GLY A 307 -22.75 -0.32 -0.39
CA GLY A 307 -24.02 0.10 0.21
C GLY A 307 -25.23 -0.45 -0.56
N PHE A 308 -25.19 -0.38 -1.89
CA PHE A 308 -26.26 -0.93 -2.73
C PHE A 308 -26.36 -2.47 -2.62
N GLU A 309 -25.22 -3.17 -2.66
CA GLU A 309 -25.18 -4.61 -2.52
C GLU A 309 -25.64 -5.10 -1.13
N TRP A 310 -25.27 -4.35 -0.10
CA TRP A 310 -25.72 -4.58 1.27
C TRP A 310 -27.24 -4.54 1.34
N LEU A 311 -27.88 -3.50 0.79
CA LEU A 311 -29.34 -3.35 0.77
C LEU A 311 -30.01 -4.54 0.06
N LEU A 312 -29.47 -4.95 -1.09
CA LEU A 312 -29.94 -6.14 -1.79
C LEU A 312 -29.76 -7.42 -0.96
N SER A 313 -28.72 -7.51 -0.13
CA SER A 313 -28.48 -8.66 0.73
C SER A 313 -29.50 -8.78 1.87
N MET A 314 -29.92 -7.65 2.45
CA MET A 314 -30.93 -7.62 3.51
C MET A 314 -32.31 -8.05 3.00
N SER A 315 -32.71 -7.55 1.82
CA SER A 315 -33.98 -7.93 1.18
C SER A 315 -34.09 -9.45 0.95
N TYR A 316 -33.01 -10.08 0.49
CA TYR A 316 -32.94 -11.54 0.34
C TYR A 316 -33.08 -12.30 1.67
N ARG A 317 -32.45 -11.83 2.76
CA ARG A 317 -32.59 -12.46 4.09
C ARG A 317 -34.04 -12.36 4.61
N GLY A 318 -34.69 -11.22 4.41
CA GLY A 318 -36.11 -11.04 4.75
C GLY A 318 -37.03 -12.01 4.01
N LEU A 319 -36.85 -12.15 2.70
CA LEU A 319 -37.62 -13.10 1.88
C LEU A 319 -37.41 -14.56 2.31
N THR A 320 -36.18 -14.96 2.66
CA THR A 320 -35.91 -16.32 3.14
C THR A 320 -36.47 -16.61 4.53
N MET A 321 -36.58 -15.62 5.41
CA MET A 321 -37.23 -15.80 6.71
C MET A 321 -38.75 -15.93 6.55
N VAL A 322 -39.36 -15.10 5.70
CA VAL A 322 -40.81 -15.18 5.41
C VAL A 322 -41.16 -16.52 4.77
N SER A 323 -40.35 -17.02 3.81
CA SER A 323 -40.60 -18.31 3.17
C SER A 323 -40.44 -19.49 4.14
N ARG A 324 -39.41 -19.47 5.01
CA ARG A 324 -39.25 -20.48 6.08
C ARG A 324 -40.41 -20.46 7.08
N HIS A 325 -40.89 -19.28 7.47
CA HIS A 325 -42.01 -19.19 8.38
C HIS A 325 -43.32 -19.71 7.74
N ARG A 326 -43.52 -19.41 6.44
CA ARG A 326 -44.66 -19.93 5.67
C ARG A 326 -44.61 -21.46 5.51
N ALA A 327 -43.43 -22.02 5.25
CA ALA A 327 -43.22 -23.47 5.16
C ALA A 327 -43.43 -24.18 6.52
N SER A 328 -42.99 -23.56 7.63
CA SER A 328 -43.22 -24.10 8.97
C SER A 328 -44.70 -24.10 9.37
N THR A 329 -45.44 -23.06 8.96
CA THR A 329 -46.87 -22.93 9.26
C THR A 329 -47.75 -23.83 8.39
N THR A 330 -47.36 -24.13 7.14
CA THR A 330 -48.03 -25.16 6.33
C THR A 330 -47.74 -26.57 6.85
N SER A 331 -46.50 -26.88 7.24
CA SER A 331 -46.14 -28.16 7.85
C SER A 331 -46.92 -28.45 9.14
N SER A 332 -47.10 -27.45 10.01
CA SER A 332 -47.87 -27.62 11.25
C SER A 332 -49.37 -27.81 11.01
N ARG A 333 -49.92 -27.27 9.92
CA ARG A 333 -51.33 -27.46 9.55
C ARG A 333 -51.61 -28.85 8.98
N GLU A 334 -50.67 -29.43 8.24
CA GLU A 334 -50.81 -30.79 7.71
C GLU A 334 -50.70 -31.88 8.80
N LEU A 335 -49.93 -31.62 9.87
CA LEU A 335 -49.82 -32.51 11.03
C LEU A 335 -51.07 -32.49 11.94
N HIS A 336 -51.89 -31.43 11.88
CA HIS A 336 -53.11 -31.32 12.68
C HIS A 336 -54.37 -31.83 11.95
N ASN A 337 -54.28 -32.09 10.64
CA ASN A 337 -55.37 -32.61 9.80
C ASN A 337 -55.22 -34.11 9.47
N LYS A 338 -54.30 -34.82 10.13
CA LYS A 338 -54.25 -36.28 10.23
C LYS A 338 -54.52 -36.67 11.68
#